data_AF-A0A6P5REQ7-F1
#
_entry.id   AF-A0A6P5REQ7-F1
#
_cell.length_a   1.000
_cell.length_b   1.000
_cell.length_c   1.000
_cell.angle_alpha   90.00
_cell.angle_beta   90.00
_cell.angle_gamma   90.00
#
_symmetry.space_group_name_H-M   'P 1'
#
loop_
_entity.id
_entity.type
_entity.pdbx_description
1 polymer ?
#
loop_
_entity_poly.entity_id
_entity_poly.type
_entity_poly.pdbx_seq_one_letter_code
_entity_poly.pdbx_strand_id
1 'polypeptide(L)'
;MERLGCGSSSELLLPSSVKGLKNLLSIAAHKKLYFPDRLHKDFLEVMFTNRKEREELLEGLVIDTKDTTIPKFPQRIHLLWGENDQIFQQELAHNMKEQLGENATFEGIKKAGHLVHLERPCVYNRCLKRFLASLPNEDGAQK
;
A
#
# COMPACT_ATOMS: atom_id res chain seq x y z
N MET A 1 -1.68 -13.79 7.03
CA MET A 1 -0.32 -13.87 6.44
C MET A 1 -0.04 -15.19 5.76
N GLU A 2 -0.67 -16.29 6.19
CA GLU A 2 -0.52 -17.63 5.57
C GLU A 2 -0.70 -17.67 4.05
N ARG A 3 -1.67 -16.91 3.50
CA ARG A 3 -1.87 -16.78 2.04
C ARG A 3 -0.61 -16.32 1.30
N LEU A 4 0.22 -15.49 1.93
CA LEU A 4 1.46 -14.96 1.37
C LEU A 4 2.66 -15.88 1.62
N GLY A 5 2.46 -17.03 2.27
CA GLY A 5 3.54 -17.96 2.63
C GLY A 5 4.44 -17.46 3.76
N CYS A 6 3.98 -16.50 4.56
CA CYS A 6 4.71 -15.95 5.70
C CYS A 6 3.96 -16.20 7.01
N GLY A 7 4.70 -16.52 8.08
CA GLY A 7 4.17 -16.72 9.43
C GLY A 7 3.75 -15.42 10.11
N SER A 8 4.37 -14.28 9.77
CA SER A 8 4.04 -12.97 10.36
C SER A 8 4.21 -11.80 9.38
N SER A 9 3.74 -10.62 9.79
CA SER A 9 4.01 -9.34 9.10
C SER A 9 5.47 -8.92 9.21
N SER A 10 6.13 -9.16 10.34
CA SER A 10 7.56 -8.89 10.50
C SER A 10 8.41 -9.76 9.58
N GLU A 11 8.03 -11.02 9.35
CA GLU A 11 8.74 -11.91 8.42
C GLU A 11 8.66 -11.42 6.97
N LEU A 12 7.49 -10.94 6.54
CA LEU A 12 7.31 -10.39 5.20
C LEU A 12 7.98 -9.02 5.05
N LEU A 13 7.72 -8.09 5.98
CA LEU A 13 8.05 -6.67 5.84
C LEU A 13 9.47 -6.34 6.28
N LEU A 14 10.14 -7.17 7.09
CA LEU A 14 11.50 -6.95 7.59
C LEU A 14 12.46 -8.08 7.17
N PRO A 15 12.69 -8.27 5.85
CA PRO A 15 13.57 -9.32 5.34
C PRO A 15 15.01 -9.13 5.85
N SER A 16 15.64 -10.24 6.26
CA SER A 16 17.04 -10.27 6.74
C SER A 16 18.03 -10.84 5.72
N SER A 17 17.55 -11.24 4.53
CA SER A 17 18.36 -11.86 3.49
C SER A 17 17.94 -11.42 2.10
N VAL A 18 18.86 -11.53 1.14
CA VAL A 18 18.58 -11.24 -0.28
C VAL A 18 17.43 -12.09 -0.81
N LYS A 19 17.36 -13.37 -0.40
CA LYS A 19 16.25 -14.26 -0.75
C LYS A 19 14.92 -13.75 -0.19
N GLY A 20 14.91 -13.32 1.07
CA GLY A 20 13.74 -12.71 1.71
C GLY A 20 13.28 -11.44 1.00
N LEU A 21 14.21 -10.55 0.65
CA LEU A 21 13.91 -9.31 -0.08
C LEU A 21 13.35 -9.60 -1.47
N LYS A 22 13.93 -10.57 -2.20
CA LYS A 22 13.38 -11.01 -3.50
C LYS A 22 11.97 -11.55 -3.35
N ASN A 23 11.69 -12.30 -2.28
CA ASN A 23 10.34 -12.79 -1.99
C ASN A 23 9.37 -11.64 -1.72
N LEU A 24 9.74 -10.69 -0.85
CA LEU A 24 8.96 -9.48 -0.57
C LEU A 24 8.62 -8.72 -1.86
N LEU A 25 9.61 -8.46 -2.72
CA LEU A 25 9.39 -7.76 -3.98
C LEU A 25 8.49 -8.56 -4.94
N SER A 26 8.58 -9.89 -4.95
CA SER A 26 7.71 -10.74 -5.77
C SER A 26 6.25 -10.75 -5.32
N ILE A 27 6.00 -10.50 -4.03
CA ILE A 27 4.65 -10.37 -3.46
C ILE A 27 4.13 -8.94 -3.66
N ALA A 28 4.99 -7.94 -3.45
CA ALA A 28 4.60 -6.53 -3.50
C ALA A 28 4.41 -5.99 -4.93
N ALA A 29 5.17 -6.46 -5.91
CA ALA A 29 5.07 -6.03 -7.29
C ALA A 29 4.35 -7.06 -8.16
N HIS A 30 3.47 -6.60 -9.05
CA HIS A 30 2.85 -7.45 -10.06
C HIS A 30 3.89 -7.98 -11.08
N LYS A 31 4.88 -7.15 -11.45
CA LYS A 31 5.99 -7.57 -12.30
C LYS A 31 7.19 -8.06 -11.48
N LYS A 32 7.89 -9.07 -12.00
CA LYS A 32 9.19 -9.47 -11.47
C LYS A 32 10.21 -8.35 -11.68
N LEU A 33 10.61 -7.72 -10.58
CA LEU A 33 11.71 -6.77 -10.55
C LEU A 33 13.02 -7.55 -10.44
N TYR A 34 13.86 -7.49 -11.47
CA TYR A 34 15.17 -8.14 -11.47
C TYR A 34 16.27 -7.14 -11.14
N PHE A 35 17.03 -7.42 -10.08
CA PHE A 35 18.23 -6.67 -9.73
C PHE A 35 19.38 -7.62 -9.40
N PRO A 36 20.64 -7.21 -9.60
CA PRO A 36 21.80 -7.93 -9.08
C PRO A 36 21.74 -8.09 -7.56
N ASP A 37 22.34 -9.15 -7.03
CA ASP A 37 22.36 -9.43 -5.59
C ASP A 37 23.06 -8.34 -4.79
N ARG A 38 24.03 -7.64 -5.38
CA ARG A 38 24.70 -6.50 -4.76
C ARG A 38 23.73 -5.38 -4.41
N LEU A 39 22.85 -5.01 -5.34
CA LEU A 39 21.83 -3.97 -5.08
C LEU A 39 20.83 -4.40 -4.00
N HIS A 40 20.50 -5.68 -3.93
CA HIS A 40 19.65 -6.20 -2.85
C HIS A 40 20.34 -6.13 -1.49
N LYS A 41 21.65 -6.39 -1.42
CA LYS A 41 22.42 -6.25 -0.17
C LYS A 41 22.48 -4.79 0.26
N ASP A 42 22.79 -3.89 -0.67
CA ASP A 42 22.85 -2.46 -0.40
C ASP A 42 21.47 -1.93 0.06
N PHE A 43 20.38 -2.39 -0.58
CA PHE A 43 19.01 -2.08 -0.15
C PHE A 43 18.73 -2.58 1.27
N LEU A 44 19.14 -3.79 1.62
CA LEU A 44 18.92 -4.34 2.96
C LEU A 44 19.64 -3.50 4.03
N GLU A 45 20.88 -3.14 3.78
CA GLU A 45 21.71 -2.36 4.70
C GLU A 45 21.13 -0.97 4.96
N VAL A 46 20.64 -0.30 3.91
CA VAL A 46 20.09 1.06 4.02
C VAL A 46 18.65 1.06 4.53
N MET A 47 17.80 0.18 4.00
CA MET A 47 16.36 0.28 4.21
C MET A 47 15.90 -0.38 5.49
N PHE A 48 16.65 -1.32 6.08
CA PHE A 48 16.22 -2.10 7.26
C PHE A 48 17.12 -1.93 8.49
N THR A 49 17.69 -0.73 8.68
CA THR A 49 18.31 -0.35 9.95
C THR A 49 17.29 -0.37 11.10
N ASN A 50 17.75 -0.53 12.35
CA ASN A 50 16.91 -0.58 13.55
C ASN A 50 15.81 -1.65 13.47
N ARG A 51 16.18 -2.86 13.02
CA ARG A 51 15.22 -3.93 12.71
C ARG A 51 14.39 -4.32 13.93
N LYS A 52 15.01 -4.36 15.12
CA LYS A 52 14.33 -4.74 16.36
C LYS A 52 13.22 -3.75 16.70
N GLU A 53 13.53 -2.45 16.68
CA GLU A 53 12.58 -1.38 16.97
C GLU A 53 11.43 -1.37 15.95
N ARG A 54 11.74 -1.63 14.67
CA ARG A 54 10.71 -1.75 13.63
C ARG A 54 9.81 -2.97 13.82
N GLU A 55 10.35 -4.07 14.31
CA GLU A 55 9.56 -5.26 14.64
C GLU A 55 8.63 -4.98 15.82
N GLU A 56 9.12 -4.35 16.88
CA GLU A 56 8.30 -3.91 18.02
C GLU A 56 7.19 -2.93 17.58
N LEU A 57 7.48 -2.02 16.62
CA LEU A 57 6.47 -1.15 16.02
C LEU A 57 5.41 -1.91 15.21
N LEU A 58 5.81 -2.95 14.48
CA LEU A 58 4.86 -3.79 13.74
C LEU A 58 3.98 -4.58 14.69
N GLU A 59 4.52 -5.10 15.79
CA GLU A 59 3.75 -5.77 16.84
C GLU A 59 2.73 -4.81 17.47
N GLY A 60 3.13 -3.57 17.77
CA GLY A 60 2.25 -2.54 18.32
C GLY A 60 1.16 -2.06 17.34
N LEU A 61 1.38 -2.20 16.03
CA LEU A 61 0.39 -1.84 15.01
C LEU A 61 -0.75 -2.86 14.92
N VAL A 62 -0.53 -4.11 15.35
CA VAL A 62 -1.57 -5.14 15.42
C VAL A 62 -2.45 -4.88 16.63
N ILE A 63 -3.41 -3.97 16.48
CA ILE A 63 -4.42 -3.67 17.50
C ILE A 63 -5.64 -4.57 17.26
N ASP A 64 -6.18 -5.15 18.34
CA ASP A 64 -7.42 -5.94 18.30
C ASP A 64 -8.61 -5.00 17.98
N THR A 65 -9.03 -4.98 16.72
CA THR A 65 -10.11 -4.12 16.19
C THR A 65 -11.51 -4.65 16.53
N LYS A 66 -11.73 -5.15 17.75
CA LYS A 66 -13.03 -5.72 18.13
C LYS A 66 -14.18 -4.70 18.14
N ASP A 67 -13.90 -3.41 18.36
CA ASP A 67 -14.95 -2.38 18.50
C ASP A 67 -14.58 -1.03 17.86
N THR A 68 -14.01 -1.03 16.65
CA THR A 68 -13.65 0.24 15.98
C THR A 68 -14.76 0.72 15.04
N THR A 69 -15.52 1.72 15.48
CA THR A 69 -16.44 2.46 14.62
C THR A 69 -15.63 3.29 13.62
N ILE A 70 -15.86 3.09 12.32
CA ILE A 70 -15.20 3.87 11.29
C ILE A 70 -15.76 5.30 11.32
N PRO A 71 -14.90 6.33 11.49
CA PRO A 71 -15.37 7.71 11.53
C PRO A 71 -15.91 8.14 10.18
N LYS A 72 -16.93 9.00 10.20
CA LYS A 72 -17.47 9.62 8.99
C LYS A 72 -16.57 10.77 8.56
N PHE A 73 -15.99 10.66 7.38
CA PHE A 73 -15.15 11.70 6.80
C PHE A 73 -15.97 12.65 5.93
N PRO A 74 -15.99 13.96 6.21
CA PRO A 74 -16.63 14.94 5.33
C PRO A 74 -15.84 15.18 4.04
N GLN A 75 -14.55 14.81 4.00
CA GLN A 75 -13.69 14.99 2.83
C GLN A 75 -14.02 13.97 1.74
N ARG A 76 -13.80 14.36 0.48
CA ARG A 76 -13.81 13.41 -0.64
C ARG A 76 -12.59 12.50 -0.56
N ILE A 77 -12.82 11.20 -0.72
CA ILE A 77 -11.79 10.15 -0.67
C ILE A 77 -11.74 9.43 -2.02
N HIS A 78 -10.53 9.19 -2.51
CA HIS A 78 -10.32 8.43 -3.75
C HIS A 78 -9.27 7.34 -3.51
N LEU A 79 -9.74 6.08 -3.56
CA LEU A 79 -8.92 4.89 -3.39
C LEU A 79 -8.30 4.52 -4.73
N LEU A 80 -6.98 4.69 -4.85
CA LEU A 80 -6.20 4.23 -6.00
C LEU A 80 -5.54 2.89 -5.65
N TRP A 81 -5.82 1.85 -6.42
CA TRP A 81 -5.42 0.48 -6.07
C TRP A 81 -4.79 -0.26 -7.25
N GLY A 82 -3.81 -1.12 -6.99
CA GLY A 82 -3.36 -2.09 -8.00
C GLY A 82 -4.34 -3.27 -8.04
N GLU A 83 -4.85 -3.62 -9.23
CA GLU A 83 -5.79 -4.76 -9.37
C GLU A 83 -5.14 -6.12 -9.06
N ASN A 84 -3.82 -6.18 -8.99
CA ASN A 84 -3.06 -7.40 -8.70
C ASN A 84 -2.30 -7.32 -7.37
N ASP A 85 -2.73 -6.46 -6.43
CA ASP A 85 -2.15 -6.39 -5.10
C ASP A 85 -2.43 -7.69 -4.32
N GLN A 86 -1.36 -8.37 -3.90
CA GLN A 86 -1.44 -9.61 -3.13
C GLN A 86 -1.48 -9.35 -1.61
N ILE A 87 -0.90 -8.23 -1.18
CA ILE A 87 -0.82 -7.81 0.23
C ILE A 87 -2.21 -7.34 0.66
N PHE A 88 -2.74 -6.34 -0.04
CA PHE A 88 -4.09 -5.81 0.16
C PHE A 88 -4.96 -6.11 -1.05
N GLN A 89 -5.59 -7.29 -1.02
CA GLN A 89 -6.45 -7.73 -2.11
C GLN A 89 -7.57 -6.72 -2.38
N GLN A 90 -8.01 -6.65 -3.63
CA GLN A 90 -8.94 -5.63 -4.09
C GLN A 90 -10.28 -5.63 -3.33
N GLU A 91 -10.71 -6.80 -2.83
CA GLU A 91 -11.90 -6.94 -1.98
C GLU A 91 -11.82 -6.05 -0.73
N LEU A 92 -10.62 -5.88 -0.16
CA LEU A 92 -10.43 -4.98 0.98
C LEU A 92 -10.74 -3.53 0.59
N ALA A 93 -10.30 -3.08 -0.57
CA ALA A 93 -10.56 -1.72 -1.04
C ALA A 93 -12.05 -1.48 -1.31
N HIS A 94 -12.76 -2.49 -1.82
CA HIS A 94 -14.22 -2.43 -2.00
C HIS A 94 -14.94 -2.33 -0.65
N ASN A 95 -14.58 -3.18 0.32
CA ASN A 95 -15.14 -3.13 1.67
C ASN A 95 -14.87 -1.77 2.34
N MET A 96 -13.65 -1.23 2.20
CA MET A 96 -13.30 0.10 2.71
C MET A 96 -14.15 1.19 2.06
N LYS A 97 -14.35 1.12 0.74
CA LYS A 97 -15.19 2.08 0.01
C LYS A 97 -16.64 2.04 0.52
N GLU A 98 -17.20 0.85 0.75
CA GLU A 98 -18.55 0.71 1.32
C GLU A 98 -18.65 1.34 2.72
N GLN A 99 -17.65 1.09 3.57
CA GLN A 99 -17.59 1.64 4.92
C GLN A 99 -17.42 3.16 4.96
N LEU A 100 -16.64 3.72 4.03
CA LEU A 100 -16.42 5.17 3.90
C LEU A 100 -17.63 5.90 3.28
N GLY A 101 -18.53 5.18 2.63
CA GLY A 101 -19.77 5.70 2.07
C GLY A 101 -19.59 6.51 0.78
N GLU A 102 -20.57 7.38 0.50
CA GLU A 102 -20.71 8.07 -0.79
C GLU A 102 -19.56 9.05 -1.13
N ASN A 103 -18.85 9.53 -0.10
CA ASN A 103 -17.69 10.40 -0.28
C ASN A 103 -16.46 9.65 -0.81
N ALA A 104 -16.47 8.32 -0.82
CA ALA A 104 -15.38 7.50 -1.31
C ALA A 104 -15.62 6.97 -2.73
N THR A 105 -14.60 7.12 -3.57
CA THR A 105 -14.54 6.54 -4.91
C THR A 105 -13.38 5.56 -5.00
N PHE A 106 -13.45 4.62 -5.93
CA PHE A 106 -12.42 3.61 -6.14
C PHE A 106 -12.00 3.57 -7.62
N GLU A 107 -10.70 3.47 -7.87
CA GLU A 107 -10.16 3.23 -9.20
C GLU A 107 -9.02 2.20 -9.16
N GLY A 108 -9.25 1.08 -9.84
CA GLY A 108 -8.28 0.00 -10.03
C GLY A 108 -7.34 0.29 -11.21
N ILE A 109 -6.04 0.04 -10.99
CA ILE A 109 -4.99 0.17 -11.99
C ILE A 109 -4.54 -1.22 -12.40
N LYS A 110 -4.91 -1.59 -13.63
CA LYS A 110 -4.54 -2.86 -14.28
C LYS A 110 -3.03 -3.09 -14.33
N LYS A 111 -2.60 -4.35 -14.24
CA LYS A 111 -1.19 -4.78 -14.34
C LYS A 111 -0.30 -4.04 -13.34
N ALA A 112 -0.76 -3.93 -12.10
CA ALA A 112 -0.06 -3.31 -10.98
C ALA A 112 -0.45 -4.00 -9.67
N GLY A 113 0.54 -4.21 -8.80
CA GLY A 113 0.37 -4.76 -7.46
C GLY A 113 0.34 -3.68 -6.40
N HIS A 114 0.88 -4.00 -5.22
CA HIS A 114 0.94 -3.10 -4.07
C HIS A 114 1.71 -1.80 -4.36
N LEU A 115 2.82 -1.91 -5.11
CA LEU A 115 3.65 -0.78 -5.50
C LEU A 115 3.12 -0.06 -6.75
N VAL A 116 1.81 0.21 -6.79
CA VAL A 116 1.09 0.73 -7.98
C VAL A 116 1.71 2.00 -8.57
N HIS A 117 2.22 2.88 -7.72
CA HIS A 117 2.86 4.14 -8.12
C HIS A 117 4.22 3.93 -8.80
N LEU A 118 4.97 2.89 -8.42
CA LEU A 118 6.25 2.53 -9.06
C LEU A 118 6.03 1.71 -10.33
N GLU A 119 5.02 0.83 -10.34
CA GLU A 119 4.78 -0.05 -11.49
C GLU A 119 4.08 0.65 -12.66
N ARG A 120 3.15 1.57 -12.38
CA ARG A 120 2.36 2.29 -13.39
C ARG A 120 2.35 3.80 -13.17
N PRO A 121 3.52 4.47 -13.07
CA PRO A 121 3.64 5.87 -12.66
C PRO A 121 2.82 6.83 -13.52
N CYS A 122 2.80 6.64 -14.84
CA CYS A 122 2.05 7.52 -15.75
C CYS A 122 0.52 7.37 -15.59
N VAL A 123 0.04 6.15 -15.33
CA VAL A 123 -1.40 5.91 -15.13
C VAL A 123 -1.78 6.39 -13.73
N TYR A 124 -1.03 5.99 -12.71
CA TYR A 124 -1.21 6.43 -11.34
C TYR A 124 -1.27 7.96 -11.23
N ASN A 125 -0.28 8.66 -11.79
CA ASN A 125 -0.23 10.12 -11.76
C ASN A 125 -1.36 10.77 -12.56
N ARG A 126 -1.87 10.12 -13.62
CA ARG A 126 -3.04 10.61 -14.37
C ARG A 126 -4.30 10.52 -13.52
N CYS A 127 -4.52 9.38 -12.87
CA CYS A 127 -5.67 9.17 -11.97
C CYS A 127 -5.62 10.15 -10.80
N LEU A 128 -4.45 10.27 -10.14
CA LEU A 128 -4.21 11.22 -9.05
C LEU A 128 -4.47 12.67 -9.48
N LYS A 129 -3.87 13.12 -10.59
CA LYS A 129 -4.07 14.49 -11.08
C LYS A 129 -5.54 14.76 -11.44
N ARG A 130 -6.24 13.80 -12.03
CA ARG A 130 -7.67 13.92 -12.33
C ARG A 130 -8.50 14.08 -11.05
N PHE A 131 -8.20 13.29 -10.02
CA PHE A 131 -8.87 13.43 -8.73
C PHE A 131 -8.62 14.82 -8.12
N LEU A 132 -7.35 15.23 -8.03
CA LEU A 132 -6.97 16.53 -7.47
C LEU A 132 -7.60 17.71 -8.23
N ALA A 133 -7.62 17.67 -9.56
CA ALA A 133 -8.26 18.70 -10.39
C ALA A 133 -9.80 18.69 -10.27
N SER A 134 -10.40 17.62 -9.76
CA SER A 134 -11.84 17.54 -9.51
C SER A 134 -12.25 18.10 -8.14
N LEU A 135 -11.28 18.40 -7.26
CA LEU A 135 -11.56 19.02 -5.98
C LEU A 135 -11.93 20.48 -6.21
N PRO A 136 -12.91 21.02 -5.46
CA PRO A 136 -13.22 22.44 -5.55
C PRO A 136 -11.98 23.26 -5.18
N ASN A 137 -11.66 24.28 -5.97
CA ASN A 137 -10.68 25.28 -5.54
C ASN A 137 -11.25 25.98 -4.30
N GLU A 138 -10.44 26.18 -3.27
CA GLU A 138 -10.80 27.02 -2.11
C GLU A 138 -10.83 28.52 -2.46
N ASP A 139 -11.21 28.89 -3.68
CA ASP A 139 -11.36 30.29 -4.13
C ASP A 139 -12.74 30.88 -3.74
N GLY A 140 -13.52 30.16 -2.92
CA GLY A 140 -14.87 30.53 -2.51
C GLY A 140 -15.01 31.08 -1.09
N ALA A 141 -13.92 31.29 -0.34
CA ALA A 141 -13.97 32.05 0.90
C ALA A 141 -14.06 33.54 0.56
N GLN A 142 -15.25 33.99 0.13
CA GLN A 142 -15.59 35.40 0.08
C GLN A 142 -15.46 35.98 1.49
N LYS A 143 -14.51 36.90 1.65
CA LYS A 143 -14.43 37.84 2.78
C LYS A 143 -15.69 38.68 2.89
#